data_AF-A0AA42U7B4-F1
#
_entry.id   AF-A0AA42U7B4-F1
#
_cell.length_a   1.000
_cell.length_b   1.000
_cell.length_c   1.000
_cell.angle_alpha   90.00
_cell.angle_beta   90.00
_cell.angle_gamma   90.00
#
_symmetry.space_group_name_H-M   'P 1'
#
loop_
_entity.id
_entity.type
_entity.pdbx_description
1 polymer ?
#
loop_
_entity_poly.entity_id
_entity_poly.type
_entity_poly.pdbx_seq_one_letter_code
_entity_poly.pdbx_strand_id
1 'polypeptide(L)'
;MIAHSIGSVIAYNYLIQHPELKIQALITLGSPLAFRVIQCHLQQPIQRPAALCGDWINFYSDADFLSAFPLNQKPFAFTPAIINKQITTDLAHPHLIEGYLRHPEFINNLLKLLKKSA
;
A
#
# COMPACT_ATOMS: atom_id res chain seq x y z
N MET A 1 7.06 -6.57 -2.86
CA MET A 1 6.96 -6.40 -1.39
C MET A 1 5.49 -6.31 -1.01
N ILE A 2 5.06 -7.00 0.05
CA ILE A 2 3.69 -6.93 0.60
C ILE A 2 3.83 -6.47 2.04
N ALA A 3 3.05 -5.48 2.45
CA ALA A 3 3.16 -4.88 3.76
C ALA A 3 1.79 -4.48 4.32
N HIS A 4 1.56 -4.74 5.60
CA HIS A 4 0.28 -4.48 6.27
C HIS A 4 0.44 -3.44 7.38
N SER A 5 -0.57 -2.59 7.57
CA SER A 5 -0.64 -1.63 8.68
C SER A 5 0.62 -0.77 8.80
N ILE A 6 1.23 -0.64 9.98
CA ILE A 6 2.50 0.04 10.21
C ILE A 6 3.64 -0.52 9.36
N GLY A 7 3.60 -1.80 9.00
CA GLY A 7 4.53 -2.41 8.07
C GLY A 7 4.54 -1.70 6.71
N SER A 8 3.41 -1.14 6.26
CA SER A 8 3.36 -0.33 5.02
C SER A 8 4.15 0.98 5.13
N VAL A 9 4.17 1.60 6.31
CA VAL A 9 4.96 2.80 6.61
C VAL A 9 6.45 2.47 6.61
N ILE A 10 6.82 1.37 7.26
CA ILE A 10 8.18 0.86 7.30
C ILE A 10 8.66 0.51 5.90
N ALA A 11 7.87 -0.23 5.12
CA ALA A 11 8.16 -0.59 3.74
C ALA A 11 8.38 0.64 2.86
N TYR A 12 7.49 1.64 2.94
CA TYR A 12 7.64 2.90 2.21
C TYR A 12 8.96 3.60 2.57
N ASN A 13 9.24 3.82 3.86
CA ASN A 13 10.46 4.48 4.30
C ASN A 13 11.73 3.72 3.89
N TYR A 14 11.69 2.39 3.99
CA TYR A 14 12.80 1.54 3.59
C TYR A 14 13.10 1.69 2.09
N LEU A 15 12.08 1.70 1.24
CA LEU A 15 12.25 1.89 -0.21
C LEU A 15 12.70 3.31 -0.58
N ILE A 16 12.41 4.32 0.24
CA ILE A 16 12.94 5.67 0.08
C ILE A 16 14.45 5.70 0.39
N GLN A 17 14.86 5.03 1.47
CA GLN A 17 16.26 4.98 1.92
C GLN A 17 17.15 4.11 1.04
N HIS A 18 16.54 3.14 0.34
CA HIS A 18 17.25 2.15 -0.46
C HIS A 18 16.83 2.19 -1.94
N PRO A 19 17.12 3.29 -2.67
CA PRO A 19 16.75 3.45 -4.08
C PRO A 19 17.40 2.41 -5.01
N GLU A 20 18.45 1.71 -4.56
CA GLU A 20 19.11 0.62 -5.27
C GLU A 20 18.26 -0.65 -5.36
N LEU A 21 17.28 -0.81 -4.48
CA LEU A 21 16.37 -1.96 -4.49
C LEU A 21 15.45 -1.85 -5.70
N LYS A 22 15.55 -2.77 -6.67
CA LYS A 22 14.70 -2.77 -7.87
C LYS A 22 13.49 -3.67 -7.67
N ILE A 23 12.47 -3.21 -6.95
CA ILE A 23 11.26 -4.02 -6.71
C ILE A 23 10.21 -3.80 -7.81
N GLN A 24 9.57 -4.88 -8.24
CA GLN A 24 8.58 -4.85 -9.32
C GLN A 24 7.17 -4.44 -8.85
N ALA A 25 6.87 -4.61 -7.57
CA ALA A 25 5.58 -4.21 -7.01
C ALA A 25 5.66 -3.96 -5.50
N LEU A 26 4.91 -2.96 -5.04
CA LEU A 26 4.62 -2.71 -3.63
C LEU A 26 3.11 -2.87 -3.42
N ILE A 27 2.71 -3.83 -2.58
CA ILE A 27 1.32 -4.01 -2.17
C ILE A 27 1.19 -3.60 -0.71
N THR A 28 0.32 -2.63 -0.42
CA THR A 28 0.01 -2.19 0.93
C THR A 28 -1.41 -2.62 1.31
N LEU A 29 -1.57 -3.18 2.51
CA LEU A 29 -2.84 -3.68 3.04
C LEU A 29 -3.17 -2.90 4.32
N GLY A 30 -4.33 -2.24 4.39
CA GLY A 30 -4.72 -1.50 5.58
C GLY A 30 -3.73 -0.38 5.95
N SER A 31 -3.24 0.37 4.95
CA SER A 31 -2.15 1.34 5.15
C SER A 31 -2.64 2.63 5.82
N PRO A 32 -1.97 3.11 6.90
CA PRO A 32 -2.30 4.39 7.52
C PRO A 32 -1.55 5.59 6.90
N LEU A 33 -0.90 5.41 5.75
CA LEU A 33 -0.12 6.48 5.08
C LEU A 33 -0.97 7.73 4.74
N ALA A 34 -2.28 7.58 4.56
CA ALA A 34 -3.18 8.70 4.29
C ALA A 34 -3.31 9.68 5.48
N PHE A 35 -2.97 9.26 6.70
CA PHE A 35 -3.15 10.07 7.89
C PHE A 35 -2.00 11.05 8.11
N ARG A 36 -2.34 12.31 8.38
CA ARG A 36 -1.35 13.38 8.62
C ARG A 36 -0.40 13.07 9.76
N VAL A 37 -0.88 12.44 10.83
CA VAL A 37 -0.04 12.03 11.96
C VAL A 37 1.08 11.10 11.51
N ILE A 38 0.80 10.19 10.57
CA ILE A 38 1.82 9.31 9.97
C ILE A 38 2.73 10.10 9.03
N GLN A 39 2.15 10.94 8.16
CA GLN A 39 2.90 11.73 7.17
C GLN A 39 3.95 12.65 7.82
N CYS A 40 3.67 13.21 9.00
CA CYS A 40 4.61 14.04 9.75
C CYS A 40 5.89 13.29 10.18
N HIS A 41 5.87 11.97 10.23
CA HIS A 41 7.04 11.13 10.54
C HIS A 41 7.74 10.57 9.30
N LEU A 42 7.23 10.85 8.08
CA LEU A 42 7.87 10.43 6.84
C LEU A 42 8.92 11.45 6.40
N GLN A 43 9.94 10.96 5.69
CA GLN A 43 10.90 11.83 5.02
C GLN A 43 10.17 12.78 4.05
N GLN A 44 10.49 14.07 4.13
CA GLN A 44 9.90 15.12 3.30
C GLN A 44 10.88 15.56 2.17
N PRO A 45 10.38 15.88 0.97
CA PRO A 45 8.99 15.73 0.55
C PRO A 45 8.60 14.25 0.41
N ILE A 46 7.34 13.92 0.71
CA ILE A 46 6.78 12.61 0.41
C ILE A 46 6.82 12.41 -1.10
N GLN A 47 7.43 11.31 -1.53
CA GLN A 47 7.78 11.05 -2.92
C GLN A 47 7.55 9.57 -3.25
N ARG A 48 7.34 9.26 -4.53
CA ARG A 48 7.27 7.88 -4.98
C ARG A 48 8.67 7.25 -4.84
N PRO A 49 8.83 6.10 -4.16
CA PRO A 49 10.15 5.49 -4.00
C PRO A 49 10.77 5.16 -5.35
N ALA A 50 12.00 5.64 -5.61
CA ALA A 50 12.74 5.33 -6.84
C ALA A 50 13.04 3.83 -6.99
N ALA A 51 13.13 3.13 -5.85
CA ALA A 51 13.24 1.68 -5.75
C ALA A 51 12.06 0.91 -6.39
N LEU A 52 10.89 1.54 -6.52
CA LEU A 52 9.71 0.91 -7.06
C LEU A 52 9.65 1.08 -8.59
N CYS A 53 10.13 0.06 -9.31
CA CYS A 53 10.15 0.04 -10.77
C CYS A 53 8.80 -0.33 -11.41
N GLY A 54 7.85 -0.86 -10.64
CA GLY A 54 6.53 -1.22 -11.14
C GLY A 54 5.40 -0.67 -10.28
N ASP A 55 4.35 -1.48 -10.05
CA ASP A 55 3.08 -0.99 -9.54
C ASP A 55 3.08 -0.82 -8.01
N TRP A 56 2.45 0.27 -7.54
CA TRP A 56 2.04 0.39 -6.14
C TRP A 56 0.54 0.12 -6.08
N ILE A 57 0.14 -0.97 -5.43
CA ILE A 57 -1.26 -1.32 -5.21
C ILE A 57 -1.60 -1.14 -3.72
N ASN A 58 -2.56 -0.29 -3.42
CA ASN A 58 -3.02 -0.04 -2.05
C ASN A 58 -4.42 -0.62 -1.86
N PHE A 59 -4.53 -1.66 -1.03
CA PHE A 59 -5.79 -2.20 -0.58
C PHE A 59 -6.24 -1.51 0.70
N TYR A 60 -7.46 -1.01 0.68
CA TYR A 60 -8.05 -0.30 1.82
C TYR A 60 -9.51 -0.65 2.00
N SER A 61 -10.04 -0.40 3.19
CA SER A 61 -11.43 -0.70 3.55
C SER A 61 -12.02 0.51 4.28
N ASP A 62 -13.25 0.89 3.96
CA ASP A 62 -13.97 1.97 4.66
C ASP A 62 -14.37 1.57 6.08
N ALA A 63 -14.58 0.27 6.33
CA ALA A 63 -14.76 -0.29 7.66
C ALA A 63 -13.47 -0.27 8.50
N ASP A 64 -12.29 -0.21 7.86
CA ASP A 64 -11.00 -0.09 8.53
C ASP A 64 -10.62 1.39 8.69
N PHE A 65 -10.93 1.96 9.85
CA PHE A 65 -10.69 3.37 10.13
C PHE A 65 -9.21 3.79 9.99
N LEU A 66 -8.25 2.85 10.08
CA LEU A 66 -6.83 3.14 9.88
C LEU A 66 -6.42 3.20 8.41
N SER A 67 -7.30 2.82 7.48
CA SER A 67 -7.01 2.84 6.05
C SER A 67 -8.15 3.39 5.18
N ALA A 68 -9.22 3.93 5.76
CA ALA A 68 -10.44 4.34 5.06
C ALA A 68 -10.27 5.32 3.89
N PHE A 69 -9.09 5.92 3.68
CA PHE A 69 -8.82 6.87 2.62
C PHE A 69 -7.85 6.32 1.56
N PRO A 70 -8.17 6.46 0.26
CA PRO A 70 -7.26 6.09 -0.81
C PRO A 70 -6.04 7.03 -0.87
N LEU A 71 -4.90 6.48 -1.32
CA LEU A 71 -3.65 7.22 -1.55
C LEU A 71 -3.63 7.81 -2.97
N ASN A 72 -4.47 8.81 -3.25
CA ASN A 72 -4.57 9.41 -4.60
C ASN A 72 -4.53 10.95 -4.60
N GLN A 73 -4.63 11.59 -3.43
CA GLN A 73 -4.50 13.04 -3.27
C GLN A 73 -3.09 13.39 -2.80
N LYS A 74 -2.72 14.69 -2.87
CA LYS A 74 -1.47 15.17 -2.27
C LYS A 74 -1.40 14.74 -0.79
N PRO A 75 -0.27 14.20 -0.32
CA PRO A 75 1.03 14.16 -0.99
C PRO A 75 1.27 12.93 -1.91
N PHE A 76 0.33 12.00 -2.01
CA PHE A 76 0.44 10.73 -2.75
C PHE A 76 -0.05 10.79 -4.21
N ALA A 77 -0.32 11.98 -4.75
CA ALA A 77 -0.70 12.18 -6.15
C ALA A 77 0.50 12.00 -7.10
N PHE A 78 1.04 10.79 -7.16
CA PHE A 78 2.25 10.44 -7.91
C PHE A 78 1.99 10.12 -9.38
N THR A 79 3.07 10.13 -10.16
CA THR A 79 3.12 9.57 -11.51
C THR A 79 4.26 8.55 -11.59
N PRO A 80 3.99 7.26 -11.90
CA PRO A 80 2.68 6.62 -12.01
C PRO A 80 1.86 6.68 -10.73
N ALA A 81 0.53 6.69 -10.87
CA ALA A 81 -0.41 6.75 -9.75
C ALA A 81 -0.38 5.47 -8.90
N ILE A 82 -0.79 5.58 -7.63
CA ILE A 82 -1.04 4.41 -6.78
C ILE A 82 -2.39 3.81 -7.17
N ILE A 83 -2.40 2.51 -7.42
CA ILE A 83 -3.60 1.75 -7.77
C ILE A 83 -4.34 1.44 -6.47
N ASN A 84 -5.37 2.21 -6.17
CA ASN A 84 -6.17 2.02 -4.97
C ASN A 84 -7.29 1.00 -5.22
N LYS A 85 -7.42 0.03 -4.31
CA LYS A 85 -8.39 -1.06 -4.35
C LYS A 85 -9.18 -1.05 -3.05
N GLN A 86 -10.39 -0.51 -3.10
CA GLN A 86 -11.32 -0.62 -1.99
C GLN A 86 -11.82 -2.05 -1.90
N ILE A 87 -11.79 -2.63 -0.70
CA ILE A 87 -12.31 -3.96 -0.40
C ILE A 87 -13.13 -3.91 0.88
N THR A 88 -13.94 -4.94 1.09
CA THR A 88 -14.67 -5.15 2.35
C THR A 88 -13.91 -6.10 3.25
N THR A 89 -13.77 -5.75 4.53
CA THR A 89 -13.18 -6.59 5.58
C THR A 89 -14.21 -6.98 6.64
N ASP A 90 -13.83 -7.85 7.58
CA ASP A 90 -14.70 -8.24 8.70
C ASP A 90 -15.07 -7.03 9.57
N LEU A 91 -16.36 -6.78 9.80
CA LEU A 91 -16.81 -5.63 10.59
C LEU A 91 -16.39 -5.69 12.06
N ALA A 92 -16.22 -6.88 12.64
CA ALA A 92 -15.77 -7.04 14.02
C ALA A 92 -14.27 -6.76 14.16
N HIS A 93 -13.49 -7.07 13.13
CA HIS A 93 -12.04 -6.93 13.14
C HIS A 93 -11.51 -6.42 11.79
N PRO A 94 -11.86 -5.19 11.38
CA PRO A 94 -11.70 -4.72 10.00
C PRO A 94 -10.25 -4.52 9.59
N HIS A 95 -9.35 -4.40 10.56
CA HIS A 95 -7.93 -4.18 10.33
C HIS A 95 -7.09 -5.48 10.30
N LEU A 96 -7.67 -6.63 10.65
CA LEU A 96 -6.95 -7.90 10.63
C LEU A 96 -6.54 -8.27 9.20
N ILE A 97 -5.26 -8.67 9.05
CA ILE A 97 -4.66 -8.95 7.74
C ILE A 97 -5.38 -10.10 7.02
N GLU A 98 -5.98 -11.03 7.75
CA GLU A 98 -6.73 -12.17 7.24
C GLU A 98 -7.88 -11.73 6.33
N GLY A 99 -8.58 -10.64 6.67
CA GLY A 99 -9.65 -10.08 5.84
C GLY A 99 -9.13 -9.62 4.48
N TYR A 100 -7.96 -8.97 4.47
CA TYR A 100 -7.29 -8.53 3.25
C TYR A 100 -6.80 -9.71 2.40
N LEU A 101 -6.12 -10.68 3.02
CA LEU A 101 -5.50 -11.80 2.30
C LEU A 101 -6.52 -12.78 1.72
N ARG A 102 -7.66 -12.96 2.39
CA ARG A 102 -8.76 -13.83 1.91
C ARG A 102 -9.61 -13.15 0.84
N HIS A 103 -9.49 -11.84 0.66
CA HIS A 103 -10.32 -11.12 -0.30
C HIS A 103 -9.99 -11.55 -1.75
N PRO A 104 -10.98 -11.93 -2.57
CA PRO A 104 -10.73 -12.39 -3.95
C PRO A 104 -9.94 -11.38 -4.80
N GLU A 105 -10.21 -10.08 -4.63
CA GLU A 105 -9.47 -9.03 -5.36
C GLU A 105 -7.96 -9.05 -5.04
N PHE A 106 -7.58 -9.29 -3.78
CA PHE A 106 -6.16 -9.40 -3.42
C PHE A 106 -5.52 -10.61 -4.08
N ILE A 107 -6.15 -11.79 -3.95
CA ILE A 107 -5.65 -13.05 -4.52
C ILE A 107 -5.49 -12.91 -6.04
N ASN A 108 -6.49 -12.35 -6.74
CA ASN A 108 -6.45 -12.13 -8.17
C ASN A 108 -5.33 -11.19 -8.61
N ASN A 109 -5.10 -10.09 -7.87
CA ASN A 109 -3.99 -9.17 -8.17
C ASN A 109 -2.64 -9.84 -7.93
N LEU A 110 -2.49 -10.60 -6.84
CA LEU A 110 -1.26 -11.34 -6.55
C LEU A 110 -0.95 -12.36 -7.65
N LEU A 111 -1.93 -13.16 -8.09
CA LEU A 111 -1.75 -14.13 -9.17
C LEU A 111 -1.36 -13.47 -10.50
N LYS A 112 -1.93 -12.30 -10.83
CA LYS A 112 -1.56 -11.54 -12.03
C LYS A 112 -0.09 -11.07 -11.97
N LEU A 113 0.35 -10.57 -10.82
CA LEU A 113 1.74 -10.14 -10.63
C LEU A 113 2.72 -11.30 -10.76
N LEU A 114 2.41 -12.44 -10.14
CA LEU A 114 3.25 -13.64 -10.23
C LEU A 114 3.37 -14.16 -11.67
N LYS A 115 2.28 -14.13 -12.45
CA LYS A 115 2.30 -14.51 -13.86
C LYS A 115 3.09 -13.55 -14.76
N LYS A 116 3.13 -12.25 -14.43
CA LYS A 116 3.90 -11.24 -15.18
C LYS A 116 5.41 -11.36 -14.94
N SER A 117 5.81 -12.02 -13.84
CA SER A 117 7.20 -12.14 -13.42
C SER A 117 7.88 -13.44 -13.90
N ALA A 118 7.12 -14.31 -14.57
CA ALA A 118 7.56 -15.56 -15.20
C ALA A 118 7.77 -15.35 -16.70
#